data_AF-A0A317JKD2-F1
#
_entry.id   AF-A0A317JKD2-F1
#
_cell.length_a   1.000
_cell.length_b   1.000
_cell.length_c   1.000
_cell.angle_alpha   90.00
_cell.angle_beta   90.00
_cell.angle_gamma   90.00
#
_symmetry.space_group_name_H-M   'P 1'
#
loop_
_entity.id
_entity.type
_entity.pdbx_description
1 polymer ?
#
loop_
_entity_poly.entity_id
_entity_poly.type
_entity_poly.pdbx_seq_one_letter_code
_entity_poly.pdbx_strand_id
1 'polypeptide(L)'
;MGFPSEKELKAVRAKLSKVEPSRLLPKNASKADRVKYKLCEKFVVYLMEHKISQVKLAKKLKVDPSRINEIVKYRIDLYTVDKLMELAERLPLDFNVDVA
;
A
#
# COMPACT_ATOMS: atom_id res chain seq x y z
N MET A 1 -13.33 -11.73 24.05
CA MET A 1 -12.93 -10.37 23.64
C MET A 1 -14.15 -9.48 23.81
N GLY A 2 -14.10 -8.48 24.71
CA GLY A 2 -15.19 -7.52 24.92
C GLY A 2 -15.07 -6.34 23.96
N PHE A 3 -16.19 -5.69 23.64
CA PHE A 3 -16.18 -4.47 22.84
C PHE A 3 -15.45 -3.35 23.61
N PRO A 4 -14.58 -2.54 22.96
CA PRO A 4 -13.85 -1.47 23.63
C PRO A 4 -14.77 -0.42 24.25
N SER A 5 -14.29 0.25 25.31
CA SER A 5 -15.02 1.32 25.98
C SER A 5 -15.10 2.59 25.12
N GLU A 6 -16.10 3.46 25.38
CA GLU A 6 -16.25 4.73 24.66
C GLU A 6 -15.01 5.64 24.76
N LYS A 7 -14.30 5.60 25.90
CA LYS A 7 -13.07 6.36 26.12
C LYS A 7 -11.96 5.89 25.18
N GLU A 8 -11.79 4.58 25.05
CA GLU A 8 -10.81 3.99 24.13
C GLU A 8 -11.16 4.32 22.68
N LEU A 9 -12.44 4.22 22.31
CA LEU A 9 -12.91 4.58 20.97
C LEU A 9 -12.66 6.06 20.65
N LYS A 10 -12.91 6.99 21.59
CA LYS A 10 -12.61 8.42 21.41
C LYS A 10 -11.12 8.67 21.23
N ALA A 11 -10.27 8.02 22.05
CA ALA A 11 -8.83 8.15 21.94
C ALA A 11 -8.29 7.64 20.59
N VAL A 12 -8.79 6.50 20.12
CA VAL A 12 -8.42 5.93 18.82
C VAL A 12 -8.90 6.82 17.68
N ARG A 13 -10.15 7.30 17.71
CA ARG A 13 -10.68 8.24 16.70
C ARG A 13 -9.89 9.55 16.63
N ALA A 14 -9.52 10.12 17.77
CA ALA A 14 -8.71 11.35 17.83
C ALA A 14 -7.28 11.15 17.31
N LYS A 15 -6.71 9.95 17.46
CA LYS A 15 -5.42 9.60 16.85
C LYS A 15 -5.56 9.42 15.34
N LEU A 16 -6.58 8.69 14.89
CA LEU A 16 -6.80 8.37 13.48
C LEU A 16 -7.24 9.59 12.65
N SER A 17 -7.89 10.60 13.23
CA SER A 17 -8.32 11.80 12.50
C SER A 17 -7.17 12.62 11.91
N LYS A 18 -5.95 12.48 12.46
CA LYS A 18 -4.74 13.16 11.99
C LYS A 18 -3.95 12.34 10.97
N VAL A 19 -4.31 11.07 10.76
CA VAL A 19 -3.59 10.16 9.90
C VAL A 19 -4.32 10.06 8.56
N GLU A 20 -3.59 10.24 7.47
CA GLU A 20 -4.17 10.04 6.16
C GLU A 20 -4.54 8.56 5.94
N PRO A 21 -5.79 8.28 5.52
CA PRO A 21 -6.24 6.92 5.27
C PRO A 21 -5.63 6.36 3.98
N SER A 22 -5.70 5.04 3.84
CA SER A 22 -5.44 4.37 2.57
C SER A 22 -6.58 4.66 1.59
N ARG A 23 -6.26 4.89 0.32
CA ARG A 23 -7.26 5.16 -0.71
C ARG A 23 -7.87 3.85 -1.21
N LEU A 24 -9.17 3.89 -1.44
CA LEU A 24 -9.88 2.79 -2.09
C LEU A 24 -9.81 2.96 -3.60
N LEU A 25 -9.96 1.85 -4.31
CA LEU A 25 -10.12 1.86 -5.76
C LEU A 25 -11.39 2.68 -6.13
N PRO A 26 -11.31 3.64 -7.07
CA PRO A 26 -12.48 4.42 -7.48
C PRO A 26 -13.54 3.52 -8.13
N LYS A 27 -14.83 3.87 -7.97
CA LYS A 27 -15.95 3.09 -8.50
C LYS A 27 -15.89 2.87 -10.02
N ASN A 28 -15.32 3.84 -10.74
CA ASN A 28 -15.12 3.79 -12.20
C ASN A 28 -13.65 3.51 -12.58
N ALA A 29 -12.95 2.69 -11.80
CA ALA A 29 -11.54 2.39 -12.03
C ALA A 29 -11.29 1.72 -13.37
N SER A 30 -10.33 2.26 -14.12
CA SER A 30 -9.87 1.67 -15.37
C SER A 30 -9.14 0.34 -15.11
N LYS A 31 -8.92 -0.45 -16.18
CA LYS A 31 -8.08 -1.66 -16.10
C LYS A 31 -6.69 -1.33 -15.54
N ALA A 32 -6.10 -0.21 -15.97
CA ALA A 32 -4.80 0.23 -15.48
C ALA A 32 -4.83 0.53 -13.97
N ASP A 33 -5.86 1.20 -13.46
CA ASP A 33 -6.00 1.51 -12.04
C ASP A 33 -6.12 0.24 -11.20
N ARG A 34 -6.85 -0.76 -11.69
CA ARG A 34 -6.94 -2.08 -11.05
C ARG A 34 -5.58 -2.78 -10.97
N VAL A 35 -4.78 -2.72 -12.03
CA VAL A 35 -3.43 -3.29 -12.05
C VAL A 35 -2.52 -2.55 -11.07
N LYS A 36 -2.52 -1.21 -11.08
CA LYS A 36 -1.75 -0.41 -10.11
C LYS A 36 -2.13 -0.76 -8.67
N TYR A 37 -3.43 -0.92 -8.41
CA TYR A 37 -3.94 -1.28 -7.09
C TYR A 37 -3.45 -2.66 -6.63
N LYS A 38 -3.51 -3.66 -7.52
CA LYS A 38 -2.95 -5.00 -7.27
C LYS A 38 -1.44 -4.96 -7.04
N LEU A 39 -0.71 -4.13 -7.78
CA LEU A 39 0.73 -3.97 -7.57
C LEU A 39 1.01 -3.36 -6.18
N CYS A 40 0.28 -2.30 -5.78
CA CYS A 40 0.36 -1.74 -4.43
C CYS A 40 0.09 -2.80 -3.35
N GLU A 41 -0.95 -3.62 -3.54
CA GLU A 41 -1.29 -4.71 -2.62
C GLU A 41 -0.12 -5.69 -2.44
N LYS A 42 0.58 -6.08 -3.51
CA LYS A 42 1.75 -6.96 -3.42
C LYS A 42 2.87 -6.38 -2.56
N PHE A 43 3.14 -5.07 -2.63
CA PHE A 43 4.11 -4.43 -1.73
C PHE A 43 3.65 -4.50 -0.26
N VAL A 44 2.36 -4.32 0.00
CA VAL A 44 1.80 -4.40 1.35
C VAL A 44 1.87 -5.83 1.89
N VAL A 45 1.52 -6.83 1.09
CA VAL A 45 1.66 -8.26 1.43
C VAL A 45 3.11 -8.57 1.77
N TYR A 46 4.06 -8.11 0.96
CA TYR A 46 5.49 -8.29 1.21
C TYR A 46 5.94 -7.70 2.56
N LEU A 47 5.49 -6.48 2.90
CA LEU A 47 5.78 -5.87 4.20
C LEU A 47 5.27 -6.73 5.37
N MET A 48 4.07 -7.29 5.22
CA MET A 48 3.43 -8.11 6.25
C MET A 48 4.11 -9.48 6.40
N GLU A 49 4.36 -10.19 5.29
CA GLU A 49 4.97 -11.51 5.29
C GLU A 49 6.41 -11.47 5.82
N HIS A 50 7.21 -10.50 5.37
CA HIS A 50 8.59 -10.36 5.80
C HIS A 50 8.76 -9.57 7.11
N LYS A 51 7.67 -9.03 7.68
CA LYS A 51 7.67 -8.22 8.91
C LYS A 51 8.73 -7.10 8.90
N ILE A 52 8.92 -6.45 7.75
CA ILE A 52 9.86 -5.35 7.60
C ILE A 52 9.14 -4.00 7.66
N SER A 53 9.85 -2.95 8.09
CA SER A 53 9.31 -1.60 8.08
C SER A 53 9.32 -0.98 6.67
N GLN A 54 8.45 0.00 6.43
CA GLN A 54 8.43 0.77 5.18
C GLN A 54 9.80 1.39 4.84
N VAL A 55 10.54 1.83 5.86
CA VAL A 55 11.90 2.39 5.70
C VAL A 55 12.90 1.32 5.22
N LYS A 56 12.80 0.08 5.72
CA LYS A 56 13.65 -1.03 5.26
C LYS A 56 13.31 -1.41 3.82
N LEU A 57 12.02 -1.44 3.47
CA LEU A 57 11.59 -1.69 2.10
C LEU A 57 12.09 -0.59 1.14
N ALA A 58 12.00 0.68 1.54
CA ALA A 58 12.51 1.82 0.76
C ALA A 58 14.00 1.67 0.46
N LYS A 59 14.80 1.31 1.47
CA LYS A 59 16.24 1.01 1.31
C LYS A 59 16.49 -0.14 0.34
N LYS A 60 15.70 -1.22 0.44
CA LYS A 60 15.83 -2.40 -0.45
C LYS A 60 15.52 -2.05 -1.91
N LEU A 61 14.48 -1.25 -2.12
CA LEU A 61 14.06 -0.77 -3.44
C LEU A 61 14.89 0.40 -3.98
N LYS A 62 15.77 0.98 -3.15
CA LYS A 62 16.55 2.20 -3.42
C LYS A 62 15.66 3.39 -3.81
N VAL A 63 14.56 3.57 -3.09
CA VAL A 63 13.63 4.69 -3.26
C VAL A 63 13.48 5.48 -1.97
N ASP A 64 12.96 6.69 -2.07
CA ASP A 64 12.66 7.51 -0.89
C ASP A 64 11.53 6.89 -0.04
N PRO A 65 11.61 6.93 1.30
CA PRO A 65 10.55 6.41 2.17
C PRO A 65 9.16 7.00 1.91
N SER A 66 9.07 8.24 1.42
CA SER A 66 7.79 8.84 1.01
C SER A 66 7.11 8.03 -0.08
N ARG A 67 7.86 7.48 -1.03
CA ARG A 67 7.33 6.66 -2.14
C ARG A 67 6.69 5.38 -1.63
N ILE A 68 7.32 4.72 -0.67
CA ILE A 68 6.73 3.53 -0.04
C ILE A 68 5.47 3.87 0.73
N ASN A 69 5.45 4.98 1.47
CA ASN A 69 4.26 5.43 2.17
C ASN A 69 3.10 5.75 1.21
N GLU A 70 3.38 6.33 0.04
CA GLU A 70 2.38 6.55 -1.02
C GLU A 70 1.83 5.23 -1.59
N ILE A 71 2.71 4.25 -1.85
CA ILE A 71 2.34 2.91 -2.34
C ILE A 71 1.46 2.18 -1.32
N VAL A 72 1.86 2.17 -0.05
CA VAL A 72 1.12 1.52 1.04
C VAL A 72 -0.25 2.18 1.27
N LYS A 73 -0.36 3.50 1.02
CA LYS A 73 -1.62 4.23 1.06
C LYS A 73 -2.44 4.13 -0.23
N TYR A 74 -2.02 3.31 -1.20
CA TYR A 74 -2.71 3.12 -2.48
C TYR A 74 -2.92 4.43 -3.26
N ARG A 75 -1.95 5.35 -3.24
CA ARG A 75 -1.99 6.57 -4.07
C ARG A 75 -1.62 6.26 -5.54
N ILE A 76 -2.41 5.40 -6.17
CA ILE A 76 -2.19 4.88 -7.53
C ILE A 76 -2.11 5.98 -8.60
N ASP A 77 -2.73 7.13 -8.34
CA ASP A 77 -2.75 8.32 -9.20
C ASP A 77 -1.36 8.95 -9.38
N LEU A 78 -0.43 8.71 -8.46
CA LEU A 78 0.94 9.24 -8.50
C LEU A 78 1.91 8.36 -9.30
N TYR A 79 1.47 7.18 -9.72
CA TYR A 79 2.32 6.17 -10.34
C TYR A 79 1.75 5.69 -11.67
N THR A 80 2.66 5.36 -12.60
CA THR A 80 2.34 4.58 -13.79
C THR A 80 2.43 3.08 -13.48
N VAL A 81 1.78 2.25 -14.30
CA VAL A 81 1.89 0.79 -14.16
C VAL A 81 3.35 0.36 -14.29
N ASP A 82 4.05 0.89 -15.29
CA ASP A 82 5.45 0.55 -15.58
C ASP A 82 6.38 0.83 -14.40
N LYS A 83 6.23 1.99 -13.75
CA LYS A 83 7.04 2.33 -12.56
C LYS A 83 6.77 1.39 -11.40
N LEU A 84 5.52 0.99 -11.18
CA LEU A 84 5.21 0.05 -10.13
C LEU A 84 5.77 -1.33 -10.46
N MET A 85 5.67 -1.79 -11.72
CA MET A 85 6.26 -3.04 -12.17
C MET A 85 7.79 -3.04 -12.01
N GLU A 86 8.48 -1.99 -12.44
CA GLU A 86 9.94 -1.86 -12.29
C GLU A 86 10.38 -1.99 -10.82
N LEU A 87 9.63 -1.38 -9.89
CA LEU A 87 9.90 -1.53 -8.46
C LEU A 87 9.58 -2.94 -7.97
N ALA A 88 8.55 -3.55 -8.52
CA ALA A 88 8.06 -4.84 -8.09
C ALA A 88 9.00 -5.97 -8.58
N GLU A 89 9.61 -5.85 -9.77
CA GLU A 89 10.64 -6.74 -10.32
C GLU A 89 11.92 -6.79 -9.45
N ARG A 90 12.21 -5.71 -8.71
CA ARG A 90 13.33 -5.67 -7.76
C ARG A 90 13.07 -6.46 -6.47
N LEU A 91 11.85 -6.96 -6.29
CA LEU A 91 11.48 -7.82 -5.18
C LEU A 91 11.21 -9.24 -5.71
N PRO A 92 11.53 -10.27 -4.92
CA PRO A 92 11.13 -11.65 -5.23
C PRO A 92 9.63 -11.80 -4.96
N LEU A 93 8.80 -11.13 -5.74
CA LEU A 93 7.35 -11.19 -5.67
C LEU A 93 6.86 -12.20 -6.72
N ASP A 94 6.00 -13.13 -6.30
CA ASP A 94 5.28 -13.99 -7.25
C ASP A 94 4.22 -13.14 -7.99
N PHE A 95 4.58 -12.77 -9.23
CA PHE A 95 3.69 -12.11 -10.18
C PHE A 95 2.92 -13.13 -11.01
N ASN A 96 1.81 -13.63 -10.48
CA ASN A 96 0.71 -14.09 -11.34
C ASN A 96 -0.16 -12.88 -11.69
N VAL A 97 0.28 -12.11 -12.69
CA VAL A 97 -0.57 -11.09 -13.30
C VAL A 97 -1.33 -11.78 -14.43
N ASP A 98 -2.51 -12.32 -14.12
CA ASP A 98 -3.44 -12.75 -15.15
C ASP A 98 -3.92 -11.53 -15.94
N VAL A 99 -3.34 -11.34 -17.12
CA VAL A 99 -3.83 -10.40 -18.12
C VAL A 99 -4.90 -11.13 -18.92
N ALA A 100 -6.15 -11.02 -18.45
CA ALA A 100 -7.34 -11.44 -19.20
C ALA A 100 -7.84 -10.35 -20.16
#